data_AF-A0A522KGN3-F1
#
_entry.id   AF-A0A522KGN3-F1
#
_cell.length_a   1.000
_cell.length_b   1.000
_cell.length_c   1.000
_cell.angle_alpha   90.00
_cell.angle_beta   90.00
_cell.angle_gamma   90.00
#
_symmetry.space_group_name_H-M   'P 1'
#
loop_
_entity.id
_entity.type
_entity.pdbx_description
1 polymer ?
#
loop_
_entity_poly.entity_id
_entity_poly.type
_entity_poly.pdbx_seq_one_letter_code
_entity_poly.pdbx_strand_id
1 'polypeptide(L)'
;MKKSLKLLRVACRNASMQDEFNGIVENTSTPDGVEVQWGFRRIPLSRGRHHGGYVCAFRGQPLVRVESNLERTVVKALAADPACTLVATQPLTLWWQWKGVRRRYTPDILVAFDAVPDAWKAMGLERLSVVEVKPPRVEVAAELEAEHARVIHAALGMPLVRLPRLKEAQS
;
A
#
# COMPACT_ATOMS: atom_id res chain seq x y z
N MET A 1 -19.03 0.14 -10.84
CA MET A 1 -18.27 -0.64 -9.83
C MET A 1 -18.68 -0.20 -8.42
N LYS A 2 -18.92 -1.12 -7.48
CA LYS A 2 -19.32 -0.79 -6.11
C LYS A 2 -18.09 -0.46 -5.24
N LYS A 3 -18.00 0.79 -4.75
CA LYS A 3 -17.03 1.21 -3.71
C LYS A 3 -17.46 0.61 -2.36
N SER A 4 -16.96 -0.58 -2.02
CA SER A 4 -17.24 -1.20 -0.70
C SER A 4 -16.18 -0.78 0.32
N LEU A 5 -16.26 0.47 0.77
CA LEU A 5 -15.41 1.02 1.83
C LEU A 5 -15.55 0.26 3.16
N LYS A 6 -16.66 -0.46 3.38
CA LYS A 6 -16.97 -1.18 4.63
C LYS A 6 -15.94 -2.23 5.05
N LEU A 7 -15.05 -2.65 4.15
CA LEU A 7 -14.02 -3.67 4.43
C LEU A 7 -12.62 -3.09 4.60
N LEU A 8 -12.41 -1.83 4.23
CA LEU A 8 -11.10 -1.22 4.32
C LEU A 8 -10.84 -0.73 5.74
N ARG A 9 -9.86 -1.33 6.41
CA ARG A 9 -9.40 -0.84 7.72
C ARG A 9 -8.28 0.15 7.52
N VAL A 10 -8.62 1.43 7.69
CA VAL A 10 -7.69 2.54 7.69
C VAL A 10 -7.49 2.97 9.14
N ALA A 11 -6.24 3.24 9.52
CA ALA A 11 -5.92 3.93 10.76
C ALA A 11 -5.46 5.35 10.41
N CYS A 12 -6.14 6.35 10.95
CA CYS A 12 -5.84 7.77 10.74
C CYS A 12 -5.47 8.42 12.08
N ARG A 13 -4.39 9.20 12.12
CA ARG A 13 -3.96 9.89 13.34
C ARG A 13 -4.89 11.04 13.72
N ASN A 14 -5.59 11.62 12.74
CA ASN A 14 -6.58 12.68 12.93
C ASN A 14 -7.78 12.52 11.96
N ALA A 15 -8.89 13.22 12.23
CA ALA A 15 -10.12 13.13 11.44
C ALA A 15 -9.97 13.76 10.04
N SER A 16 -9.21 14.86 9.91
CA SER A 16 -8.95 15.51 8.62
C SER A 16 -8.36 14.56 7.59
N MET A 17 -7.46 13.67 8.02
CA MET A 17 -6.85 12.67 7.13
C MET A 17 -7.84 11.58 6.71
N GLN A 18 -8.87 11.29 7.52
CA GLN A 18 -9.94 10.37 7.11
C GLN A 18 -10.80 10.98 5.99
N ASP A 19 -11.13 12.25 6.08
CA ASP A 19 -11.91 12.97 5.06
C ASP A 19 -11.14 13.09 3.75
N GLU A 20 -9.85 13.42 3.84
CA GLU A 20 -8.98 13.44 2.67
C GLU A 20 -8.86 12.05 2.03
N PHE A 21 -8.68 11.00 2.84
CA PHE A 21 -8.66 9.63 2.33
C PHE A 21 -9.96 9.27 1.59
N ASN A 22 -11.11 9.67 2.13
CA ASN A 22 -12.39 9.48 1.45
C ASN A 22 -12.41 10.23 0.11
N GLY A 23 -11.89 11.46 0.06
CA GLY A 23 -11.73 12.24 -1.16
C GLY A 23 -10.83 11.55 -2.20
N ILE A 24 -9.72 10.93 -1.78
CA ILE A 24 -8.85 10.13 -2.65
C ILE A 24 -9.62 8.95 -3.25
N VAL A 25 -10.34 8.20 -2.41
CA VAL A 25 -11.16 7.06 -2.89
C VAL A 25 -12.25 7.52 -3.86
N GLU A 26 -12.81 8.69 -3.60
CA GLU A 26 -13.87 9.26 -4.42
C GLU A 26 -13.38 9.70 -5.80
N ASN A 27 -12.25 10.39 -5.82
CA ASN A 27 -11.63 11.01 -6.99
C ASN A 27 -10.62 10.11 -7.71
N THR A 28 -10.43 8.87 -7.24
CA THR A 28 -9.55 7.91 -7.91
C THR A 28 -9.96 7.76 -9.36
N SER A 29 -9.08 8.18 -10.26
CA SER A 29 -9.27 8.02 -11.69
C SER A 29 -9.14 6.54 -12.06
N THR A 30 -9.90 6.11 -13.05
CA THR A 30 -9.70 4.82 -13.70
C THR A 30 -9.16 5.11 -15.10
N PRO A 31 -7.82 5.11 -15.29
CA PRO A 31 -7.23 5.19 -16.61
C PRO A 31 -7.85 4.14 -17.54
N ASP A 32 -7.87 4.41 -18.84
CA ASP A 32 -8.43 3.47 -19.82
C ASP A 32 -7.80 2.07 -19.67
N GLY A 33 -8.67 1.07 -19.49
CA GLY A 33 -8.26 -0.32 -19.30
C GLY A 33 -7.74 -0.69 -17.90
N VAL A 34 -7.80 0.22 -16.92
CA VAL A 34 -7.45 -0.04 -15.51
C VAL A 34 -8.70 0.03 -14.62
N GLU A 35 -9.05 -1.09 -14.00
CA GLU A 35 -10.09 -1.16 -12.97
C GLU A 35 -9.46 -0.99 -11.58
N VAL A 36 -10.01 -0.11 -10.74
CA VAL A 36 -9.55 0.09 -9.35
C VAL A 36 -10.66 -0.18 -8.34
N GLN A 37 -10.43 -1.10 -7.40
CA GLN A 37 -11.38 -1.38 -6.32
C GLN A 37 -10.74 -1.24 -4.94
N TRP A 38 -11.15 -0.20 -4.22
CA TRP A 38 -10.80 0.04 -2.82
C TRP A 38 -11.45 -0.96 -1.87
N GLY A 39 -10.71 -1.35 -0.84
CA GLY A 39 -11.16 -2.33 0.16
C GLY A 39 -11.44 -3.73 -0.40
N PHE A 40 -11.06 -4.00 -1.66
CA PHE A 40 -11.22 -5.32 -2.24
C PHE A 40 -10.21 -6.27 -1.63
N ARG A 41 -10.74 -7.20 -0.83
CA ARG A 41 -9.94 -8.22 -0.18
C ARG A 41 -10.46 -9.60 -0.56
N ARG A 42 -9.72 -10.26 -1.45
CA ARG A 42 -9.89 -11.69 -1.68
C ARG A 42 -8.75 -12.41 -0.99
N ILE A 43 -9.01 -12.95 0.20
CA ILE A 43 -8.08 -13.83 0.93
C ILE A 43 -7.79 -15.00 -0.01
N PRO A 44 -6.57 -15.16 -0.53
CA PRO A 44 -6.22 -16.39 -1.24
C PRO A 44 -6.37 -17.53 -0.22
N LEU A 45 -6.90 -18.69 -0.64
CA LEU A 45 -6.92 -19.91 0.16
C LEU A 45 -5.47 -20.34 0.43
N SER A 46 -4.81 -19.67 1.36
CA SER A 46 -3.46 -19.99 1.75
C SER A 46 -3.55 -21.28 2.54
N ARG A 47 -2.80 -22.30 2.11
CA ARG A 47 -2.71 -23.60 2.78
C ARG A 47 -1.96 -23.49 4.12
N GLY A 48 -2.44 -22.65 5.04
CA GLY A 48 -1.97 -22.54 6.43
C GLY A 48 -0.58 -21.96 6.67
N ARG A 49 0.09 -21.34 5.67
CA ARG A 49 1.50 -20.92 5.79
C ARG A 49 1.74 -19.45 6.15
N HIS A 50 0.71 -18.61 6.21
CA HIS A 50 0.88 -17.18 6.51
C HIS A 50 0.55 -16.89 7.98
N HIS A 51 1.52 -16.38 8.72
CA HIS A 51 1.31 -15.77 10.03
C HIS A 51 0.63 -14.40 9.84
N GLY A 52 -0.67 -14.42 9.57
CA GLY A 52 -1.49 -13.21 9.57
C GLY A 52 -1.70 -12.66 10.98
N GLY A 53 -2.00 -11.38 11.11
CA GLY A 53 -2.32 -10.77 12.40
C GLY A 53 -2.86 -9.36 12.27
N TYR A 54 -2.96 -8.68 13.40
CA TYR A 54 -3.38 -7.30 13.49
C TYR A 54 -2.31 -6.46 14.18
N VAL A 55 -2.18 -5.21 13.80
CA VAL A 55 -1.25 -4.26 14.42
C VAL A 55 -1.96 -2.94 14.70
N CYS A 56 -1.68 -2.38 15.86
CA CYS A 56 -2.11 -1.03 16.21
C CYS A 56 -1.13 -0.05 15.56
N ALA A 57 -1.59 0.71 14.56
CA ALA A 57 -0.80 1.79 13.97
C ALA A 57 -0.87 3.04 14.86
N PHE A 58 -2.08 3.47 15.22
CA PHE A 58 -2.32 4.62 16.09
C PHE A 58 -3.24 4.24 17.25
N ARG A 59 -2.95 4.74 18.46
CA ARG A 59 -3.75 4.46 19.64
C ARG A 59 -5.18 5.00 19.45
N GLY A 60 -6.19 4.20 19.80
CA GLY A 60 -7.60 4.57 19.66
C GLY A 60 -8.18 4.39 18.25
N GLN A 61 -7.37 3.97 17.28
CA GLN A 61 -7.80 3.69 15.91
C GLN A 61 -8.03 2.20 15.67
N PRO A 62 -8.77 1.82 14.60
CA PRO A 62 -8.91 0.42 14.21
C PRO A 62 -7.55 -0.26 13.98
N LEU A 63 -7.43 -1.51 14.43
CA LEU A 63 -6.25 -2.31 14.10
C LEU A 63 -6.22 -2.63 12.60
N VAL A 64 -5.08 -2.40 11.96
CA VAL A 64 -4.84 -2.78 10.56
C VAL A 64 -4.36 -4.22 10.47
N ARG A 65 -4.67 -4.91 9.37
CA ARG A 65 -4.39 -6.33 9.22
C ARG A 65 -3.10 -6.51 8.44
N VAL A 66 -2.22 -7.39 8.91
CA VAL A 66 -0.96 -7.72 8.24
C VAL A 66 -0.89 -9.20 7.91
N GLU A 67 -0.23 -9.56 6.82
CA GLU A 67 -0.09 -10.94 6.34
C GLU A 67 1.30 -11.54 6.59
N SER A 68 2.23 -10.74 7.10
CA SER A 68 3.56 -11.18 7.50
C SER A 68 4.13 -10.39 8.69
N ASN A 69 5.15 -10.97 9.34
CA ASN A 69 5.94 -10.25 10.34
C ASN A 69 6.71 -9.06 9.76
N LEU A 70 7.17 -9.16 8.51
CA LEU A 70 7.87 -8.07 7.85
C LEU A 70 6.93 -6.87 7.61
N GLU A 71 5.73 -7.13 7.12
CA GLU A 71 4.70 -6.11 6.95
C GLU A 71 4.32 -5.47 8.29
N ARG A 72 4.20 -6.27 9.36
CA ARG A 72 4.02 -5.76 10.73
C ARG A 72 5.13 -4.78 11.12
N THR A 73 6.39 -5.14 10.87
CA THR A 73 7.55 -4.28 11.17
C THR A 73 7.51 -2.98 10.37
N VAL A 74 7.19 -3.05 9.06
CA VAL A 74 7.08 -1.86 8.21
C VAL A 74 5.96 -0.94 8.68
N VAL A 75 4.76 -1.48 8.97
CA VAL A 75 3.64 -0.69 9.51
C VAL A 75 4.04 0.00 10.81
N LYS A 76 4.70 -0.71 11.73
CA LYS A 76 5.18 -0.11 12.99
C LYS A 76 6.21 0.99 12.75
N ALA A 77 7.16 0.78 11.84
CA ALA A 77 8.18 1.77 11.53
C ALA A 77 7.58 3.05 10.92
N LEU A 78 6.65 2.90 9.98
CA LEU A 78 5.92 4.04 9.40
C LEU A 78 5.09 4.76 10.47
N ALA A 79 4.29 4.04 11.26
CA ALA A 79 3.37 4.64 12.23
C ALA A 79 4.06 5.24 13.46
N ALA A 80 5.28 4.78 13.78
CA ALA A 80 6.12 5.36 14.83
C ALA A 80 6.60 6.77 14.48
N ASP A 81 6.67 7.11 13.19
CA ASP A 81 7.00 8.45 12.74
C ASP A 81 5.87 9.44 13.11
N PRO A 82 6.15 10.53 13.84
CA PRO A 82 5.13 11.51 14.20
C PRO A 82 4.45 12.17 12.99
N ALA A 83 5.15 12.26 11.85
CA ALA A 83 4.60 12.84 10.63
C ALA A 83 3.65 11.89 9.89
N CYS A 84 3.67 10.59 10.21
CA CYS A 84 2.77 9.62 9.61
C CYS A 84 1.35 9.78 10.16
N THR A 85 0.41 10.05 9.27
CA THR A 85 -0.98 10.38 9.59
C THR A 85 -1.99 9.37 9.10
N LEU A 86 -1.62 8.49 8.17
CA LEU A 86 -2.48 7.41 7.69
C LEU A 86 -1.69 6.14 7.45
N VAL A 87 -2.25 5.00 7.85
CA VAL A 87 -1.82 3.68 7.39
C VAL A 87 -3.05 2.84 7.03
N ALA A 88 -3.03 2.26 5.83
CA ALA A 88 -3.99 1.25 5.41
C ALA A 88 -3.25 0.06 4.78
N THR A 89 -3.70 -1.16 5.07
CA THR A 89 -3.10 -2.40 4.54
C THR A 89 -4.02 -3.00 3.48
N GLN A 90 -3.44 -3.48 2.38
CA GLN A 90 -4.18 -3.96 1.20
C GLN A 90 -5.29 -2.98 0.77
N PRO A 91 -4.93 -1.71 0.53
CA PRO A 91 -5.89 -0.61 0.45
C PRO A 91 -6.86 -0.73 -0.73
N LEU A 92 -6.38 -1.32 -1.82
CA LEU A 92 -7.08 -1.42 -3.09
C LEU A 92 -6.57 -2.62 -3.89
N THR A 93 -7.29 -2.97 -4.94
CA THR A 93 -6.84 -3.90 -5.96
C THR A 93 -7.02 -3.27 -7.34
N LEU A 94 -6.02 -3.46 -8.20
CA LEU A 94 -5.97 -3.03 -9.58
C LEU A 94 -6.12 -4.22 -10.51
N TRP A 95 -6.81 -4.04 -11.63
CA TRP A 95 -6.81 -4.99 -12.75
C TRP A 95 -6.58 -4.25 -14.06
N TRP A 96 -5.74 -4.81 -14.92
CA TRP A 96 -5.43 -4.24 -16.24
C TRP A 96 -4.94 -5.31 -17.21
N GLN A 97 -4.83 -4.97 -18.49
CA GLN A 97 -4.21 -5.84 -19.49
C GLN A 97 -2.73 -5.50 -19.65
N TRP A 98 -1.88 -6.52 -19.58
CA TRP A 98 -0.43 -6.35 -19.83
C TRP A 98 0.15 -7.61 -20.46
N LYS A 99 0.84 -7.43 -21.60
CA LYS A 99 1.42 -8.52 -22.39
C LYS A 99 0.40 -9.63 -22.71
N GLY A 100 -0.81 -9.23 -23.12
CA GLY A 100 -1.89 -10.15 -23.50
C GLY A 100 -2.57 -10.87 -22.33
N VAL A 101 -2.23 -10.55 -21.08
CA VAL A 101 -2.79 -11.21 -19.89
C VAL A 101 -3.46 -10.19 -18.98
N ARG A 102 -4.66 -10.52 -18.48
CA ARG A 102 -5.33 -9.74 -17.43
C ARG A 102 -4.56 -9.91 -16.12
N ARG A 103 -3.91 -8.84 -15.68
CA ARG A 103 -3.18 -8.77 -14.42
C ARG A 103 -4.10 -8.31 -13.29
N ARG A 104 -3.68 -8.67 -12.08
CA ARG A 104 -4.29 -8.23 -10.82
C ARG A 104 -3.15 -7.90 -9.86
N TYR A 105 -3.26 -6.78 -9.17
CA TYR A 105 -2.27 -6.35 -8.18
C TYR A 105 -2.96 -5.70 -6.98
N THR A 106 -2.51 -6.07 -5.78
CA THR A 106 -2.98 -5.53 -4.50
C THR A 106 -1.73 -5.10 -3.75
N PRO A 107 -1.43 -3.80 -3.65
CA PRO A 107 -0.28 -3.34 -2.89
C PRO A 107 -0.44 -3.63 -1.40
N ASP A 108 0.67 -3.75 -0.68
CA ASP A 108 0.64 -4.13 0.73
C ASP A 108 0.17 -2.99 1.64
N ILE A 109 0.65 -1.76 1.43
CA ILE A 109 0.37 -0.62 2.33
C ILE A 109 0.08 0.65 1.52
N LEU A 110 -0.86 1.48 1.98
CA LEU A 110 -0.96 2.91 1.67
C LEU A 110 -0.58 3.70 2.93
N VAL A 111 0.26 4.71 2.77
CA VAL A 111 0.70 5.59 3.85
C VAL A 111 0.54 7.06 3.47
N ALA A 112 0.20 7.90 4.44
CA ALA A 112 0.24 9.35 4.31
C ALA A 112 1.11 10.00 5.38
N PHE A 113 1.80 11.08 5.01
CA PHE A 113 2.54 11.94 5.91
C PHE A 113 2.02 13.38 5.81
N ASP A 114 2.03 14.14 6.90
CA ASP A 114 1.78 15.59 6.84
C ASP A 114 2.96 16.31 6.17
N ALA A 115 4.17 15.98 6.60
CA ALA A 115 5.41 16.40 5.98
C ALA A 115 6.34 15.18 5.88
N VAL A 116 6.76 14.79 4.68
CA VAL A 116 7.57 13.58 4.50
C VAL A 116 8.95 13.77 5.14
N PRO A 117 9.32 12.94 6.13
CA PRO A 117 10.66 13.00 6.72
C PRO A 117 11.75 12.59 5.71
N ASP A 118 12.94 13.17 5.82
CA ASP A 118 14.00 12.99 4.81
C ASP A 118 14.46 11.54 4.64
N ALA A 119 14.43 10.75 5.72
CA ALA A 119 14.73 9.32 5.65
C ALA A 119 13.74 8.57 4.73
N TRP A 120 12.47 8.96 4.74
CA TRP A 120 11.44 8.37 3.87
C TRP A 120 11.50 8.95 2.46
N LYS A 121 11.78 10.25 2.30
CA LYS A 121 12.06 10.85 0.98
C LYS A 121 13.23 10.18 0.27
N ALA A 122 14.31 9.88 0.99
CA ALA A 122 15.47 9.17 0.44
C ALA A 122 15.10 7.75 -0.06
N MET A 123 14.04 7.16 0.50
CA MET A 123 13.48 5.89 0.02
C MET A 123 12.50 6.05 -1.15
N GLY A 124 12.15 7.27 -1.53
CA GLY A 124 11.24 7.59 -2.63
C GLY A 124 9.78 7.76 -2.19
N LEU A 125 9.51 7.82 -0.87
CA LEU A 125 8.16 8.13 -0.41
C LEU A 125 7.87 9.62 -0.62
N GLU A 126 6.64 9.88 -1.03
CA GLU A 126 6.00 11.19 -1.07
C GLU A 126 4.90 11.26 0.00
N ARG A 127 4.20 12.40 0.02
CA ARG A 127 3.14 12.70 0.99
C ARG A 127 2.10 11.58 1.06
N LEU A 128 1.68 11.08 -0.09
CA LEU A 128 0.86 9.87 -0.22
C LEU A 128 1.66 8.87 -1.02
N SER A 129 1.86 7.68 -0.47
CA SER A 129 2.68 6.64 -1.11
C SER A 129 2.04 5.28 -0.96
N VAL A 130 2.17 4.48 -2.01
CA VAL A 130 1.88 3.05 -1.95
C VAL A 130 3.19 2.31 -1.66
N VAL A 131 3.14 1.34 -0.76
CA VAL A 131 4.30 0.56 -0.36
C VAL A 131 4.06 -0.92 -0.64
N GLU A 132 5.01 -1.53 -1.33
CA GLU A 132 5.11 -2.98 -1.50
C GLU A 132 6.11 -3.54 -0.50
N VAL A 133 5.71 -4.52 0.29
CA VAL A 133 6.56 -5.17 1.29
C VAL A 133 7.09 -6.48 0.75
N LYS A 134 8.42 -6.55 0.55
CA LYS A 134 9.10 -7.78 0.14
C LYS A 134 10.43 -7.91 0.86
N PRO A 135 10.80 -9.12 1.34
CA PRO A 135 12.15 -9.35 1.84
C PRO A 135 13.19 -8.93 0.79
N PRO A 136 14.37 -8.42 1.19
CA PRO A 136 15.40 -7.98 0.24
C PRO A 136 15.74 -9.08 -0.77
N ARG A 137 15.95 -10.31 -0.30
CA ARG A 137 16.29 -11.47 -1.13
C ARG A 137 15.27 -11.91 -2.18
N VAL A 138 14.05 -11.33 -2.20
CA VAL A 138 13.04 -11.71 -3.17
C VAL A 138 13.25 -10.91 -4.44
N GLU A 139 13.66 -11.56 -5.52
CA GLU A 139 13.70 -10.90 -6.81
C GLU A 139 12.29 -10.83 -7.41
N VAL A 140 11.92 -9.64 -7.86
CA VAL A 140 10.73 -9.41 -8.67
C VAL A 140 11.24 -9.03 -10.05
N ALA A 141 10.63 -9.58 -11.11
CA ALA A 141 11.01 -9.20 -12.46
C ALA A 141 10.90 -7.68 -12.63
N ALA A 142 12.00 -7.02 -13.00
CA ALA A 142 12.09 -5.56 -13.04
C ALA A 142 10.99 -4.93 -13.92
N GLU A 143 10.64 -5.57 -15.04
CA GLU A 143 9.55 -5.12 -15.91
C GLU A 143 8.18 -5.16 -15.23
N LEU A 144 7.92 -6.17 -14.39
CA LEU A 144 6.66 -6.27 -13.66
C LEU A 144 6.58 -5.22 -12.55
N GLU A 145 7.69 -4.97 -11.87
CA GLU A 145 7.78 -3.92 -10.85
C GLU A 145 7.59 -2.52 -11.45
N ALA A 146 8.24 -2.25 -12.59
CA ALA A 146 8.05 -1.01 -13.34
C ALA A 146 6.60 -0.85 -13.82
N GLU A 147 5.96 -1.93 -14.29
CA GLU A 147 4.56 -1.90 -14.70
C GLU A 147 3.62 -1.63 -13.52
N HIS A 148 3.85 -2.25 -12.36
CA HIS A 148 3.08 -1.95 -11.15
C HIS A 148 3.19 -0.47 -10.76
N ALA A 149 4.42 0.07 -10.77
CA ALA A 149 4.66 1.47 -10.45
C ALA A 149 3.94 2.41 -11.44
N ARG A 150 4.00 2.11 -12.75
CA ARG A 150 3.31 2.86 -13.79
C ARG A 150 1.79 2.88 -13.58
N VAL A 151 1.18 1.72 -13.33
CA VAL A 151 -0.28 1.61 -13.15
C VAL A 151 -0.73 2.30 -11.85
N ILE A 152 0.02 2.15 -10.76
CA ILE A 152 -0.23 2.86 -9.50
C ILE A 152 -0.19 4.37 -9.72
N HIS A 153 0.87 4.86 -10.37
CA HIS A 153 1.01 6.28 -10.63
C HIS A 153 -0.10 6.81 -11.53
N ALA A 154 -0.44 6.10 -12.61
CA ALA A 154 -1.51 6.50 -13.51
C ALA A 154 -2.89 6.55 -12.83
N ALA A 155 -3.19 5.58 -11.96
CA ALA A 155 -4.49 5.49 -11.31
C ALA A 155 -4.64 6.43 -10.10
N LEU A 156 -3.57 6.57 -9.31
CA LEU A 156 -3.60 7.20 -7.99
C LEU A 156 -2.78 8.49 -7.90
N GLY A 157 -1.91 8.78 -8.87
CA GLY A 157 -0.95 9.88 -8.78
C GLY A 157 0.12 9.68 -7.69
N MET A 158 0.32 8.43 -7.23
CA MET A 158 1.20 8.11 -6.10
C MET A 158 2.43 7.32 -6.57
N PRO A 159 3.58 7.44 -5.89
CA PRO A 159 4.69 6.50 -6.08
C PRO A 159 4.37 5.13 -5.50
N LEU A 160 4.92 4.09 -6.13
CA LEU A 160 5.03 2.75 -5.56
C LEU A 160 6.45 2.54 -5.03
N VAL A 161 6.61 2.37 -3.73
CA VAL A 161 7.91 2.20 -3.08
C VAL A 161 8.03 0.80 -2.48
N ARG A 162 9.13 0.12 -2.77
CA ARG A 162 9.40 -1.19 -2.20
C ARG A 162 10.17 -1.08 -0.89
N LEU A 163 9.65 -1.71 0.17
CA LEU A 163 10.27 -1.77 1.49
C LEU A 163 10.45 -3.21 2.02
N PRO A 164 11.48 -3.46 2.85
CA PRO A 164 12.70 -2.64 2.94
C PRO A 164 13.37 -2.58 1.57
N ARG A 165 14.09 -1.49 1.28
CA ARG A 165 14.92 -1.46 0.07
C ARG A 165 15.84 -2.68 0.09
N LEU A 166 15.99 -3.29 -1.08
CA LEU A 166 17.19 -4.06 -1.36
C LEU A 166 18.36 -3.14 -0.98
N LYS A 167 19.03 -3.41 0.14
CA LYS A 167 20.43 -3.00 0.20
C LYS A 167 21.02 -3.61 -1.05
N GLU A 168 21.60 -2.80 -1.92
CA GLU A 168 22.53 -3.35 -2.89
C GLU A 168 23.43 -4.27 -2.08
N ALA A 169 23.41 -5.56 -2.43
CA ALA A 169 24.41 -6.49 -1.96
C ALA A 169 25.72 -6.03 -2.62
N GLN A 170 26.30 -4.98 -2.06
CA GLN A 170 27.61 -4.42 -2.32
C GLN A 170 28.31 -4.51 -0.96
N SER A 171 29.46 -5.14 -0.78
CA SER A 171 30.38 -5.88 -1.64
C SER A 171 31.25 -6.71 -0.70
#